data_AF-Q9XTV7-F1
#
_entry.id   AF-Q9XTV7-F1
#
_cell.length_a   1.000
_cell.length_b   1.000
_cell.length_c   1.000
_cell.angle_alpha   90.00
_cell.angle_beta   90.00
_cell.angle_gamma   90.00
#
_symmetry.space_group_name_H-M   'P 1'
#
loop_
_entity.id
_entity.type
_entity.pdbx_description
1 polymer ?
#
loop_
_entity_poly.entity_id
_entity_poly.type
_entity_poly.pdbx_seq_one_letter_code
_entity_poly.pdbx_strand_id
1 'polypeptide(L)'
;MFIIIAFNNLLSISFSQIVLYINLYLLFSIFHSKKIGYKPDMILIYWRIAADVGYSFTVSIQKTYFLLLLCSNNFAVKNLSFYLLQASLIMGIVRATIALLLTLERFIAVFFPIIFHNNRRKIPIFLIICPILCHFLFDQYILFGFCGNVVDVPLDCDNFVCTFNECYQKYWETHDPVVFSLIETVSVLLFIRLFIWKNSKQRFCKVTQIALLDSLILLLFNIIPIFFYSYFSSTFAKVKFPLPTVSRNAGSVIESIILWRLLKHKKNVNMKNDNIGKFQSSVSMK
;
A
#
# COMPACT_ATOMS: atom_id res chain seq x y z
N MET A 1 27.40 13.92 2.31
CA MET A 1 26.32 13.27 3.09
C MET A 1 25.03 14.08 3.07
N PHE A 2 25.05 15.36 3.45
CA PHE A 2 23.88 16.26 3.45
C PHE A 2 23.05 16.20 2.16
N ILE A 3 23.69 16.40 0.99
CA ILE A 3 23.00 16.43 -0.32
C ILE A 3 22.23 15.14 -0.59
N ILE A 4 22.81 13.98 -0.24
CA ILE A 4 22.19 12.67 -0.45
C ILE A 4 20.95 12.53 0.44
N ILE A 5 21.03 12.91 1.71
CA ILE A 5 19.91 12.85 2.65
C ILE A 5 18.79 13.80 2.21
N ALA A 6 19.13 15.04 1.85
CA ALA A 6 18.18 16.02 1.35
C ALA A 6 17.47 15.51 0.08
N PHE A 7 18.24 15.01 -0.89
CA PHE A 7 17.71 14.45 -2.13
C PHE A 7 16.74 13.30 -1.89
N ASN A 8 17.07 12.37 -0.99
CA ASN A 8 16.19 11.24 -0.65
C ASN A 8 14.89 11.68 0.02
N ASN A 9 14.95 12.63 0.94
CA ASN A 9 13.74 13.18 1.57
C ASN A 9 12.88 13.88 0.53
N LEU A 10 13.46 14.70 -0.34
CA LEU A 10 12.76 15.37 -1.44
C LEU A 10 12.11 14.37 -2.41
N LEU A 11 12.82 13.30 -2.79
CA LEU A 11 12.29 12.25 -3.66
C LEU A 11 11.14 11.50 -2.99
N SER A 12 11.29 11.16 -1.70
CA SER A 12 10.24 10.51 -0.91
C SER A 12 8.99 11.38 -0.79
N ILE A 13 9.16 12.69 -0.54
CA ILE A 13 8.07 13.67 -0.49
C ILE A 13 7.39 13.79 -1.86
N SER A 14 8.18 13.87 -2.93
CA SER A 14 7.64 13.99 -4.29
C SER A 14 6.78 12.78 -4.65
N PHE A 15 7.26 11.57 -4.41
CA PHE A 15 6.49 10.36 -4.67
C PHE A 15 5.25 10.24 -3.78
N SER A 16 5.36 10.53 -2.48
CA SER A 16 4.19 10.47 -1.58
C SER A 16 3.13 11.50 -1.97
N GLN A 17 3.52 12.72 -2.37
CA GLN A 17 2.59 13.74 -2.87
C GLN A 17 1.88 13.29 -4.17
N ILE A 18 2.62 12.69 -5.12
CA ILE A 18 2.01 12.14 -6.35
C ILE A 18 0.96 11.07 -6.02
N VAL A 19 1.29 10.12 -5.13
CA VAL A 19 0.34 9.08 -4.69
C VAL A 19 -0.87 9.71 -4.01
N LEU A 20 -0.64 10.65 -3.10
CA LEU A 20 -1.68 11.36 -2.37
C LEU A 20 -2.68 12.02 -3.34
N TYR A 21 -2.19 12.79 -4.30
CA TYR A 21 -3.05 13.48 -5.28
C TYR A 21 -3.81 12.52 -6.18
N ILE A 22 -3.17 11.47 -6.71
CA ILE A 22 -3.84 10.50 -7.60
C ILE A 22 -4.93 9.75 -6.83
N ASN A 23 -4.63 9.29 -5.61
CA ASN A 23 -5.56 8.48 -4.83
C ASN A 23 -6.69 9.31 -4.21
N LEU A 24 -6.42 10.55 -3.79
CA LEU A 24 -7.48 11.50 -3.42
C LEU A 24 -8.40 11.79 -4.60
N TYR A 25 -7.84 12.05 -5.79
CA TYR A 25 -8.62 12.25 -7.00
C TYR A 25 -9.50 11.04 -7.33
N LEU A 26 -8.98 9.82 -7.15
CA LEU A 26 -9.74 8.58 -7.33
C LEU A 26 -10.90 8.46 -6.35
N LEU A 27 -10.66 8.62 -5.05
CA LEU A 27 -11.71 8.57 -4.03
C LEU A 27 -12.78 9.64 -4.28
N PHE A 28 -12.37 10.87 -4.58
CA PHE A 28 -13.29 11.95 -4.93
C PHE A 28 -14.10 11.63 -6.20
N SER A 29 -13.46 11.04 -7.21
CA SER A 29 -14.12 10.64 -8.46
C SER A 29 -15.13 9.51 -8.28
N ILE A 30 -14.91 8.61 -7.31
CA ILE A 30 -15.78 7.46 -7.01
C ILE A 30 -16.96 7.88 -6.11
N PHE A 31 -16.68 8.49 -4.97
CA PHE A 31 -17.69 8.73 -3.92
C PHE A 31 -18.42 10.06 -4.08
N HIS A 32 -17.73 11.13 -4.51
CA HIS A 32 -18.31 12.47 -4.55
C HIS A 32 -18.79 12.85 -5.96
N SER A 33 -17.87 12.90 -6.93
CA SER A 33 -18.21 13.29 -8.31
C SER A 33 -19.00 12.22 -9.08
N LYS A 34 -19.03 10.98 -8.58
CA LYS A 34 -19.62 9.79 -9.24
C LYS A 34 -19.18 9.62 -10.71
N LYS A 35 -17.99 10.15 -11.06
CA LYS A 35 -17.39 10.05 -12.39
C LYS A 35 -17.03 8.61 -12.71
N ILE A 36 -16.68 7.83 -11.68
CA ILE A 36 -16.41 6.39 -11.70
C ILE A 36 -17.53 5.72 -10.91
N GLY A 37 -18.24 4.76 -11.50
CA GLY A 37 -19.34 4.07 -10.83
C GLY A 37 -18.85 3.23 -9.64
N TYR A 38 -19.41 3.48 -8.45
CA TYR A 38 -19.15 2.67 -7.26
C TYR A 38 -19.61 1.22 -7.47
N LYS A 39 -18.79 0.27 -7.03
CA LYS A 39 -19.08 -1.17 -7.09
C LYS A 39 -18.76 -1.82 -5.75
N PRO A 40 -19.75 -2.45 -5.08
CA PRO A 40 -19.51 -3.10 -3.78
C PRO A 40 -18.47 -4.22 -3.87
N ASP A 41 -18.37 -4.88 -5.02
CA ASP A 41 -17.37 -5.92 -5.30
C ASP A 41 -15.90 -5.46 -5.25
N MET A 42 -15.65 -4.14 -5.18
CA MET A 42 -14.30 -3.56 -5.16
C MET A 42 -14.03 -2.83 -3.84
N ILE A 43 -14.81 -3.10 -2.78
CA ILE A 43 -14.71 -2.39 -1.50
C ILE A 43 -13.30 -2.43 -0.89
N LEU A 44 -12.63 -3.58 -0.92
CA LEU A 44 -11.25 -3.72 -0.41
C LEU A 44 -10.24 -2.89 -1.22
N ILE A 45 -10.47 -2.72 -2.52
CA ILE A 45 -9.64 -1.85 -3.37
C ILE A 45 -9.85 -0.38 -2.98
N TYR A 46 -11.08 0.04 -2.65
CA TYR A 46 -11.32 1.41 -2.19
C TYR A 46 -10.68 1.68 -0.83
N TRP A 47 -10.74 0.71 0.10
CA TRP A 47 -10.01 0.77 1.36
C TRP A 47 -8.50 0.84 1.17
N ARG A 48 -7.97 0.10 0.20
CA ARG A 48 -6.54 0.19 -0.18
C ARG A 48 -6.18 1.59 -0.65
N ILE A 49 -6.95 2.18 -1.56
CA ILE A 49 -6.74 3.56 -2.03
C ILE A 49 -6.79 4.55 -0.86
N ALA A 50 -7.73 4.39 0.07
CA ALA A 50 -7.83 5.23 1.27
C ALA A 50 -6.62 5.05 2.22
N ALA A 51 -6.14 3.83 2.41
CA ALA A 51 -4.95 3.55 3.19
C ALA A 51 -3.69 4.18 2.55
N ASP A 52 -3.58 4.14 1.23
CA ASP A 52 -2.46 4.76 0.50
C ASP A 52 -2.49 6.29 0.62
N VAL A 53 -3.67 6.92 0.63
CA VAL A 53 -3.83 8.35 0.94
C VAL A 53 -3.29 8.66 2.33
N GLY A 54 -3.76 7.92 3.33
CA GLY A 54 -3.38 8.17 4.71
C GLY A 54 -1.90 7.90 4.99
N TYR A 55 -1.32 6.84 4.42
CA TYR A 55 0.11 6.55 4.48
C TYR A 55 0.94 7.63 3.78
N SER A 56 0.54 8.05 2.58
CA SER A 56 1.27 9.07 1.83
C SER A 56 1.26 10.43 2.53
N PHE A 57 0.13 10.76 3.18
CA PHE A 57 0.01 11.96 3.99
C PHE A 57 0.95 11.95 5.19
N THR A 58 0.94 10.89 6.00
CA THR A 58 1.82 10.79 7.19
C THR A 58 3.30 10.77 6.81
N VAL A 59 3.68 9.99 5.79
CA VAL A 59 5.05 9.96 5.27
C VAL A 59 5.49 11.32 4.74
N SER A 60 4.62 12.05 4.03
CA SER A 60 4.97 13.38 3.53
C SER A 60 5.25 14.36 4.67
N ILE A 61 4.41 14.39 5.71
CA ILE A 61 4.60 15.27 6.87
C ILE A 61 5.90 14.89 7.59
N GLN A 62 6.09 13.60 7.84
CA GLN A 62 7.29 13.09 8.50
C GLN A 62 8.58 13.49 7.75
N LYS A 63 8.63 13.26 6.43
CA LYS A 63 9.81 13.56 5.62
C LYS A 63 10.04 15.06 5.46
N THR A 64 8.97 15.85 5.43
CA THR A 64 9.08 17.32 5.45
C THR A 64 9.69 17.79 6.76
N TYR A 65 9.27 17.24 7.89
CA TYR A 65 9.85 17.56 9.19
C TYR A 65 11.33 17.19 9.27
N PHE A 66 11.72 16.00 8.82
CA PHE A 66 13.14 15.60 8.77
C PHE A 66 13.97 16.47 7.81
N LEU A 67 13.39 16.94 6.71
CA LEU A 67 14.04 17.91 5.82
C LEU A 67 14.22 19.28 6.51
N LEU A 68 13.26 19.73 7.30
CA LEU A 68 13.37 20.97 8.08
C LEU A 68 14.45 20.86 9.17
N LEU A 69 14.50 19.75 9.90
CA LEU A 69 15.57 19.47 10.87
C LEU A 69 16.95 19.45 10.21
N LEU A 70 17.05 18.85 9.03
CA LEU A 70 18.30 18.85 8.26
C LEU A 70 18.76 20.27 7.92
N CYS A 71 17.84 21.19 7.62
CA CYS A 71 18.16 22.58 7.32
C CYS A 71 18.47 23.44 8.57
N SER A 72 17.76 23.21 9.68
CA SER A 72 17.97 23.95 10.93
C SER A 72 17.41 23.21 12.14
N ASN A 73 18.24 23.10 13.19
CA ASN A 73 17.83 22.55 14.48
C ASN A 73 16.84 23.45 15.24
N ASN A 74 16.58 24.68 14.78
CA ASN A 74 15.60 25.58 15.42
C ASN A 74 14.16 25.07 15.32
N PHE A 75 13.88 24.17 14.37
CA PHE A 75 12.57 23.54 14.21
C PHE A 75 12.41 22.27 15.07
N ALA A 76 13.40 21.90 15.87
CA ALA A 76 13.35 20.70 16.70
C ALA A 76 12.32 20.81 17.82
N VAL A 77 11.32 19.94 17.76
CA VAL A 77 10.30 19.80 18.80
C VAL A 77 10.50 18.46 19.51
N LYS A 78 10.61 18.50 20.84
CA LYS A 78 10.81 17.31 21.67
C LYS A 78 9.74 16.25 21.37
N ASN A 79 10.17 15.02 21.15
CA ASN A 79 9.33 13.85 20.86
C ASN A 79 8.49 13.92 19.57
N LEU A 80 8.54 14.98 18.77
CA LEU A 80 7.75 15.08 17.54
C LEU A 80 8.17 14.03 16.49
N SER A 81 9.48 13.72 16.41
CA SER A 81 10.01 12.65 15.55
C SER A 81 9.35 11.30 15.84
N PHE A 82 9.11 10.99 17.13
CA PHE A 82 8.41 9.78 17.55
C PHE A 82 6.98 9.73 17.00
N TYR A 83 6.19 10.77 17.25
CA TYR A 83 4.78 10.77 16.83
C TYR A 83 4.61 10.73 15.30
N LEU A 84 5.46 11.43 14.55
CA LEU A 84 5.39 11.43 13.08
C LEU A 84 5.83 10.09 12.48
N LEU A 85 6.89 9.49 13.02
CA LEU A 85 7.34 8.17 12.59
C LEU A 85 6.32 7.09 12.98
N GLN A 86 5.78 7.14 14.19
CA GLN A 86 4.75 6.23 14.68
C GLN A 86 3.47 6.30 13.84
N ALA A 87 3.00 7.51 13.52
CA ALA A 87 1.85 7.68 12.63
C ALA A 87 2.09 7.07 11.24
N SER A 88 3.30 7.21 10.71
CA SER A 88 3.69 6.62 9.42
C SER A 88 3.76 5.09 9.47
N LEU A 89 4.25 4.52 10.58
CA LEU A 89 4.28 3.07 10.82
C LEU A 89 2.87 2.49 10.93
N ILE A 90 2.00 3.10 11.74
CA ILE A 90 0.60 2.65 11.91
C ILE A 90 -0.12 2.63 10.56
N MET A 91 0.00 3.70 9.76
CA MET A 91 -0.59 3.71 8.42
C MET A 91 0.05 2.68 7.48
N GLY A 92 1.34 2.39 7.68
CA GLY A 92 2.04 1.28 7.02
C GLY A 92 1.43 -0.09 7.36
N ILE A 93 1.13 -0.35 8.64
CA ILE A 93 0.47 -1.58 9.12
C ILE A 93 -0.93 -1.70 8.50
N VAL A 94 -1.72 -0.63 8.54
CA VAL A 94 -3.07 -0.61 7.93
C VAL A 94 -2.98 -0.96 6.44
N ARG A 95 -2.07 -0.31 5.71
CA ARG A 95 -1.83 -0.53 4.29
C ARG A 95 -1.40 -1.97 3.98
N ALA A 96 -0.48 -2.54 4.74
CA ALA A 96 0.00 -3.91 4.58
C ALA A 96 -1.09 -4.95 4.91
N THR A 97 -1.85 -4.71 5.98
CA THR A 97 -2.96 -5.58 6.38
C THR A 97 -4.05 -5.62 5.31
N ILE A 98 -4.41 -4.46 4.73
CA ILE A 98 -5.39 -4.41 3.64
C ILE A 98 -4.85 -5.13 2.38
N ALA A 99 -3.56 -5.02 2.06
CA ALA A 99 -2.97 -5.79 0.96
C ALA A 99 -3.02 -7.30 1.19
N LEU A 100 -2.75 -7.75 2.42
CA LEU A 100 -2.89 -9.15 2.79
C LEU A 100 -4.34 -9.62 2.63
N LEU A 101 -5.31 -8.87 3.14
CA LEU A 101 -6.74 -9.17 3.00
C LEU A 101 -7.19 -9.21 1.54
N LEU A 102 -6.73 -8.26 0.71
CA LEU A 102 -7.01 -8.24 -0.73
C LEU A 102 -6.43 -9.48 -1.44
N THR A 103 -5.22 -9.90 -1.05
CA THR A 103 -4.55 -11.08 -1.60
C THR A 103 -5.26 -12.36 -1.18
N LEU A 104 -5.70 -12.44 0.08
CA LEU A 104 -6.51 -13.55 0.58
C LEU A 104 -7.90 -13.62 -0.08
N GLU A 105 -8.58 -12.48 -0.30
CA GLU A 105 -9.85 -12.44 -1.05
C GLU A 105 -9.66 -13.05 -2.45
N ARG A 106 -8.61 -12.63 -3.16
CA ARG A 106 -8.26 -13.16 -4.48
C ARG A 106 -7.94 -14.65 -4.41
N PHE A 107 -7.17 -15.09 -3.41
CA PHE A 107 -6.84 -16.48 -3.19
C PHE A 107 -8.11 -17.32 -3.02
N ILE A 108 -9.01 -16.93 -2.13
CA ILE A 108 -10.27 -17.65 -1.90
C ILE A 108 -11.14 -17.65 -3.15
N ALA A 109 -11.22 -16.53 -3.88
CA ALA A 109 -11.99 -16.45 -5.11
C ALA A 109 -11.52 -17.40 -6.22
N VAL A 110 -10.20 -17.59 -6.36
CA VAL A 110 -9.60 -18.47 -7.38
C VAL A 110 -9.55 -19.92 -6.91
N PHE A 111 -9.24 -20.15 -5.63
CA PHE A 111 -9.05 -21.48 -5.08
C PHE A 111 -10.36 -22.19 -4.73
N PHE A 112 -11.35 -21.41 -4.26
CA PHE A 112 -12.64 -21.89 -3.78
C PHE A 112 -13.81 -21.06 -4.37
N PRO A 113 -13.99 -21.04 -5.70
CA PRO A 113 -14.93 -20.12 -6.37
C PRO A 113 -16.39 -20.33 -5.93
N ILE A 114 -16.80 -21.57 -5.66
CA ILE A 114 -18.18 -21.91 -5.25
C ILE A 114 -18.47 -21.32 -3.85
N ILE A 115 -17.56 -21.55 -2.90
CA ILE A 115 -17.66 -21.01 -1.53
C ILE A 115 -17.64 -19.49 -1.57
N PHE A 116 -16.73 -18.93 -2.37
CA PHE A 116 -16.61 -17.49 -2.53
C PHE A 116 -17.91 -16.89 -3.08
N HIS A 117 -18.47 -17.41 -4.17
CA HIS A 117 -19.69 -16.86 -4.77
C HIS A 117 -20.89 -16.89 -3.79
N ASN A 118 -21.05 -17.98 -3.02
CA ASN A 118 -22.15 -18.13 -2.08
C ASN A 118 -22.01 -17.23 -0.83
N ASN A 119 -20.78 -17.02 -0.36
CA ASN A 119 -20.52 -16.30 0.89
C ASN A 119 -20.06 -14.84 0.71
N ARG A 120 -19.69 -14.41 -0.51
CA ARG A 120 -19.11 -13.08 -0.76
C ARG A 120 -19.98 -11.93 -0.26
N ARG A 121 -21.30 -12.01 -0.50
CA ARG A 121 -22.25 -10.98 -0.06
C ARG A 121 -22.38 -10.89 1.47
N LYS A 122 -21.89 -11.90 2.20
CA LYS A 122 -21.96 -12.00 3.65
C LYS A 122 -20.66 -11.60 4.35
N ILE A 123 -19.59 -11.24 3.63
CA ILE A 123 -18.31 -10.83 4.26
C ILE A 123 -18.60 -9.58 5.10
N PRO A 124 -18.61 -9.68 6.45
CA PRO A 124 -18.91 -8.53 7.26
C PRO A 124 -17.69 -7.60 7.25
N ILE A 125 -17.94 -6.29 7.32
CA ILE A 125 -16.90 -5.26 7.45
C ILE A 125 -15.99 -5.56 8.65
N PHE A 126 -16.49 -6.27 9.66
CA PHE A 126 -15.73 -6.76 10.81
C PHE A 126 -14.51 -7.61 10.42
N LEU A 127 -14.57 -8.39 9.33
CA LEU A 127 -13.42 -9.15 8.83
C LEU A 127 -12.28 -8.26 8.29
N ILE A 128 -12.56 -6.99 8.01
CA ILE A 128 -11.55 -5.99 7.62
C ILE A 128 -11.01 -5.28 8.85
N ILE A 129 -11.90 -4.83 9.75
CA ILE A 129 -11.53 -4.02 10.91
C ILE A 129 -10.75 -4.84 11.95
N CYS A 130 -11.20 -6.06 12.24
CA CYS A 130 -10.62 -6.89 13.30
C CYS A 130 -9.12 -7.18 13.07
N PRO A 131 -8.67 -7.66 11.88
CA PRO A 131 -7.24 -7.86 11.63
C PRO A 131 -6.40 -6.59 11.75
N ILE A 132 -6.93 -5.43 11.34
CA ILE A 132 -6.21 -4.15 11.46
C ILE A 132 -6.02 -3.78 12.93
N LEU A 133 -7.07 -3.89 13.75
CA LEU A 133 -6.99 -3.61 15.18
C LEU A 133 -6.06 -4.59 15.89
N CYS A 134 -6.13 -5.88 15.56
CA CYS A 134 -5.23 -6.89 16.11
C CYS A 134 -3.76 -6.59 15.80
N HIS A 135 -3.42 -6.27 14.54
CA HIS A 135 -2.05 -5.90 14.19
C HIS A 135 -1.59 -4.61 14.87
N PHE A 136 -2.48 -3.61 14.97
CA PHE A 136 -2.16 -2.37 15.67
C PHE A 136 -1.87 -2.60 17.15
N LEU A 137 -2.75 -3.32 17.86
CA LEU A 137 -2.57 -3.64 19.28
C LEU A 137 -1.33 -4.49 19.52
N PHE A 138 -1.06 -5.45 18.62
CA PHE A 138 0.15 -6.26 18.69
C PHE A 138 1.41 -5.41 18.52
N ASP A 139 1.45 -4.50 17.55
CA ASP A 139 2.58 -3.58 17.38
C ASP A 139 2.79 -2.67 18.60
N GLN A 140 1.71 -2.14 19.20
CA GLN A 140 1.83 -1.34 20.44
C GLN A 140 2.34 -2.18 21.62
N TYR A 141 1.88 -3.43 21.74
CA TYR A 141 2.37 -4.37 22.74
C TYR A 141 3.85 -4.67 22.56
N ILE A 142 4.33 -4.85 21.32
CA ILE A 142 5.75 -5.07 21.05
C ILE A 142 6.56 -3.81 21.37
N LEU A 143 6.10 -2.62 20.95
CA LEU A 143 6.80 -1.35 21.15
C LEU A 143 6.97 -1.01 22.64
N PHE A 144 5.88 -0.95 23.38
CA PHE A 144 5.88 -0.47 24.76
C PHE A 144 5.99 -1.60 25.80
N GLY A 145 5.45 -2.77 25.49
CA GLY A 145 5.45 -3.92 26.40
C GLY A 145 6.72 -4.74 26.31
N PHE A 146 6.91 -5.42 25.17
CA PHE A 146 8.01 -6.38 25.00
C PHE A 146 9.38 -5.68 24.88
N CYS A 147 9.48 -4.65 24.04
CA CYS A 147 10.72 -3.93 23.84
C CYS A 147 10.94 -2.80 24.86
N GLY A 148 9.90 -2.37 25.59
CA GLY A 148 10.04 -1.34 26.62
C GLY A 148 10.54 0.02 26.10
N ASN A 149 10.11 0.43 24.90
CA ASN A 149 10.57 1.69 24.31
C ASN A 149 10.02 2.90 25.09
N VAL A 150 10.90 3.78 25.56
CA VAL A 150 10.53 5.01 26.28
C VAL A 150 10.43 6.18 25.29
N VAL A 151 9.41 7.03 25.46
CA VAL A 151 9.22 8.23 24.62
C VAL A 151 10.08 9.38 25.15
N ASP A 152 11.39 9.26 24.95
CA ASP A 152 12.36 10.30 25.27
C ASP A 152 13.38 10.47 24.14
N VAL A 153 12.91 11.02 23.02
CA VAL A 153 13.71 11.12 21.79
C VAL A 153 14.55 12.40 21.82
N PRO A 154 15.85 12.35 21.45
CA PRO A 154 16.70 13.54 21.44
C PRO A 154 16.25 14.54 20.37
N LEU A 155 16.53 15.83 20.58
CA LEU A 155 16.02 16.92 19.73
C LEU A 155 16.56 16.88 18.30
N ASP A 156 17.78 16.38 18.13
CA ASP A 156 18.47 16.21 16.85
C ASP A 156 18.14 14.88 16.16
N CYS A 157 17.15 14.12 16.66
CA CYS A 157 16.76 12.86 16.05
C CYS A 157 15.96 13.04 14.75
N ASP A 158 16.57 12.63 13.65
CA ASP A 158 16.05 12.73 12.28
C ASP A 158 15.77 11.37 11.60
N ASN A 159 15.84 10.27 12.35
CA ASN A 159 15.80 8.93 11.78
C ASN A 159 15.17 7.88 12.72
N PHE A 160 14.94 6.69 12.16
CA PHE A 160 14.32 5.57 12.88
C PHE A 160 15.18 5.08 14.06
N VAL A 161 16.50 5.01 13.88
CA VAL A 161 17.45 4.40 14.84
C VAL A 161 17.57 5.22 16.13
N CYS A 162 17.47 6.55 16.05
CA CYS A 162 17.46 7.40 17.26
C CYS A 162 16.08 7.54 17.90
N THR A 163 15.01 7.11 17.21
CA THR A 163 13.63 7.23 17.71
C THR A 163 13.21 6.02 18.53
N PHE A 164 13.67 4.83 18.14
CA PHE A 164 13.31 3.58 18.76
C PHE A 164 14.54 2.82 19.24
N ASN A 165 14.37 2.03 20.30
CA ASN A 165 15.43 1.15 20.77
C ASN A 165 15.73 0.01 19.77
N GLU A 166 16.88 -0.62 19.98
CA GLU A 166 17.39 -1.68 19.12
C GLU A 166 16.44 -2.89 19.03
N CYS A 167 15.72 -3.21 20.12
CA CYS A 167 14.72 -4.29 20.14
C CYS A 167 13.62 -4.05 19.11
N TYR A 168 13.01 -2.87 19.13
CA TYR A 168 11.92 -2.55 18.22
C TYR A 168 12.40 -2.39 16.78
N GLN A 169 13.63 -1.88 16.60
CA GLN A 169 14.28 -1.85 15.29
C GLN A 169 14.43 -3.24 14.70
N LYS A 170 15.00 -4.19 15.46
CA LYS A 170 15.18 -5.57 14.99
C LYS A 170 13.86 -6.27 14.71
N TYR A 171 12.83 -5.99 15.52
CA TYR A 171 11.47 -6.46 15.27
C TYR A 171 10.97 -5.98 13.91
N TRP A 172 11.04 -4.68 13.62
CA TRP A 172 10.58 -4.12 12.35
C TRP A 172 11.37 -4.62 11.14
N GLU A 173 12.69 -4.71 11.26
CA GLU A 173 13.56 -5.23 10.21
C GLU A 173 13.24 -6.70 9.86
N THR A 174 12.65 -7.47 10.78
CA THR A 174 12.21 -8.84 10.55
C THR A 174 10.75 -8.92 10.10
N HIS A 175 9.87 -8.23 10.82
CA HIS A 175 8.42 -8.25 10.61
C HIS A 175 8.03 -7.83 9.20
N ASP A 176 8.61 -6.73 8.74
CA ASP A 176 8.25 -6.10 7.48
C ASP A 176 8.52 -7.01 6.25
N PRO A 177 9.74 -7.57 6.06
CA PRO A 177 9.97 -8.55 5.00
C PRO A 177 9.15 -9.84 5.16
N VAL A 178 8.89 -10.32 6.39
CA VAL A 178 8.06 -11.54 6.60
C VAL A 178 6.63 -11.34 6.08
N VAL A 179 6.00 -10.21 6.41
CA VAL A 179 4.64 -9.89 5.95
C VAL A 179 4.59 -9.78 4.42
N PHE A 180 5.53 -9.05 3.81
CA PHE A 180 5.55 -8.91 2.35
C PHE A 180 5.87 -10.23 1.62
N SER A 181 6.73 -11.08 2.19
CA SER A 181 7.03 -12.41 1.64
C SER A 181 5.81 -13.33 1.68
N LEU A 182 4.99 -13.24 2.73
CA LEU A 182 3.72 -13.97 2.81
C LEU A 182 2.75 -13.51 1.70
N ILE A 183 2.58 -12.19 1.53
CA ILE A 183 1.73 -11.62 0.48
C ILE A 183 2.20 -12.07 -0.91
N GLU A 184 3.51 -12.01 -1.16
CA GLU A 184 4.08 -12.44 -2.43
C GLU A 184 3.88 -13.94 -2.67
N THR A 185 4.15 -14.78 -1.68
CA THR A 185 3.98 -16.25 -1.80
C THR A 185 2.54 -16.59 -2.21
N VAL A 186 1.54 -16.00 -1.56
CA VAL A 186 0.14 -16.21 -1.93
C VAL A 186 -0.16 -15.67 -3.33
N SER A 187 0.44 -14.55 -3.72
CA SER A 187 0.30 -13.95 -5.04
C SER A 187 0.93 -14.81 -6.16
N VAL A 188 2.07 -15.45 -5.90
CA VAL A 188 2.72 -16.39 -6.82
C VAL A 188 1.87 -17.65 -6.97
N LEU A 189 1.34 -18.20 -5.87
CA LEU A 189 0.41 -19.35 -5.92
C LEU A 189 -0.84 -19.02 -6.75
N LEU A 190 -1.39 -17.82 -6.58
CA LEU A 190 -2.48 -17.28 -7.39
C LEU A 190 -2.10 -17.24 -8.87
N PHE A 191 -0.92 -16.72 -9.20
CA PHE A 191 -0.42 -16.65 -10.56
C PHE A 191 -0.26 -18.03 -11.19
N ILE A 192 0.38 -18.97 -10.50
CA ILE A 192 0.57 -20.36 -10.98
C ILE A 192 -0.78 -20.99 -11.29
N ARG A 193 -1.75 -20.87 -10.37
CA ARG A 193 -3.08 -21.44 -10.58
C ARG A 193 -3.81 -20.80 -11.77
N LEU A 194 -3.73 -19.47 -11.91
CA LEU A 194 -4.32 -18.77 -13.06
C LEU A 194 -3.63 -19.11 -14.39
N PHE A 195 -2.32 -19.34 -14.36
CA PHE A 195 -1.54 -19.76 -15.53
C PHE A 195 -1.93 -21.16 -15.99
N ILE A 196 -2.03 -22.12 -15.07
CA ILE A 196 -2.48 -23.50 -15.36
C ILE A 196 -3.90 -23.49 -15.92
N TRP A 197 -4.83 -22.73 -15.33
CA TRP A 197 -6.21 -22.63 -15.85
C TRP A 197 -6.23 -22.01 -17.25
N LYS A 198 -5.48 -20.95 -17.50
CA LYS A 198 -5.49 -20.24 -18.79
C LYS A 198 -5.08 -21.10 -19.99
N ASN A 199 -4.27 -22.15 -19.78
CA ASN A 199 -3.96 -23.09 -20.86
C ASN A 199 -5.21 -23.84 -21.38
N SER A 200 -6.35 -23.73 -20.68
CA SER A 200 -7.64 -24.35 -21.01
C SER A 200 -8.66 -23.41 -21.69
N LYS A 201 -8.20 -22.51 -22.59
CA LYS A 201 -8.99 -21.63 -23.51
C LYS A 201 -9.05 -20.14 -23.11
N GLN A 202 -8.59 -19.31 -24.05
CA GLN A 202 -8.83 -17.86 -24.21
C GLN A 202 -8.05 -16.85 -23.32
N ARG A 203 -7.90 -15.64 -23.91
CA ARG A 203 -7.07 -14.47 -23.54
C ARG A 203 -6.90 -14.23 -22.04
N PHE A 204 -5.72 -13.75 -21.63
CA PHE A 204 -5.48 -13.22 -20.28
C PHE A 204 -6.61 -12.23 -19.97
N CYS A 205 -7.48 -12.59 -19.02
CA CYS A 205 -8.50 -11.67 -18.56
C CYS A 205 -7.77 -10.47 -17.94
N LYS A 206 -8.28 -9.25 -18.16
CA LYS A 206 -7.69 -8.02 -17.60
C LYS A 206 -7.41 -8.15 -16.09
N VAL A 207 -8.21 -8.96 -15.38
CA VAL A 207 -8.03 -9.28 -13.96
C VAL A 207 -6.70 -10.01 -13.67
N THR A 208 -6.32 -10.99 -14.50
CA THR A 208 -5.06 -11.73 -14.35
C THR A 208 -3.84 -10.83 -14.58
N GLN A 209 -3.94 -9.91 -15.55
CA GLN A 209 -2.85 -8.95 -15.81
C GLN A 209 -2.64 -8.00 -14.64
N ILE A 210 -3.73 -7.54 -13.99
CA ILE A 210 -3.64 -6.66 -12.82
C ILE A 210 -2.99 -7.41 -11.66
N ALA A 211 -3.39 -8.66 -11.41
CA ALA A 211 -2.82 -9.47 -10.34
C ALA A 211 -1.31 -9.71 -10.55
N LEU A 212 -0.89 -10.07 -11.77
CA LEU A 212 0.52 -10.25 -12.11
C LEU A 212 1.33 -8.95 -11.91
N LEU A 213 0.76 -7.83 -12.34
CA LEU A 213 1.43 -6.56 -12.24
C LEU A 213 1.58 -6.12 -10.79
N ASP A 214 0.55 -6.32 -9.97
CA ASP A 214 0.58 -6.08 -8.53
C ASP A 214 1.69 -6.90 -7.85
N SER A 215 1.78 -8.21 -8.17
CA SER A 215 2.87 -9.07 -7.69
C SER A 215 4.25 -8.56 -8.11
N LEU A 216 4.39 -8.16 -9.38
CA LEU A 216 5.65 -7.64 -9.91
C LEU A 216 6.06 -6.34 -9.22
N ILE A 217 5.12 -5.43 -8.97
CA ILE A 217 5.39 -4.19 -8.21
C ILE A 217 5.85 -4.54 -6.80
N LEU A 218 5.17 -5.45 -6.10
CA LEU A 218 5.53 -5.82 -4.73
C LEU A 218 6.94 -6.44 -4.67
N LEU A 219 7.29 -7.32 -5.61
CA LEU A 219 8.62 -7.91 -5.71
C LEU A 219 9.71 -6.85 -5.94
N LEU A 220 9.54 -6.04 -6.98
CA LEU A 220 10.55 -5.07 -7.43
C LEU A 220 10.71 -3.89 -6.46
N PHE A 221 9.61 -3.39 -5.88
CA PHE A 221 9.63 -2.15 -5.12
C PHE A 221 9.56 -2.34 -3.60
N ASN A 222 9.23 -3.53 -3.11
CA ASN A 222 9.28 -3.83 -1.68
C ASN A 222 10.36 -4.85 -1.36
N ILE A 223 10.26 -6.06 -1.88
CA ILE A 223 11.02 -7.21 -1.38
C ILE A 223 12.51 -7.10 -1.74
N ILE A 224 12.83 -6.86 -3.02
CA ILE A 224 14.21 -6.68 -3.48
C ILE A 224 14.91 -5.53 -2.73
N PRO A 225 14.32 -4.31 -2.62
CA PRO A 225 14.92 -3.21 -1.86
C PRO A 225 15.13 -3.51 -0.38
N ILE A 226 14.24 -4.27 0.27
CA ILE A 226 14.42 -4.65 1.68
C ILE A 226 15.59 -5.62 1.82
N PHE A 227 15.65 -6.68 1.00
CA PHE A 227 16.76 -7.63 1.04
C PHE A 227 18.09 -6.95 0.73
N PHE A 228 18.12 -6.04 -0.24
CA PHE A 228 19.29 -5.25 -0.57
C PHE A 228 19.70 -4.34 0.60
N TYR A 229 18.73 -3.70 1.26
CA TYR A 229 18.98 -2.92 2.46
C TYR A 229 19.54 -3.77 3.61
N SER A 230 18.97 -4.95 3.87
CA SER A 230 19.44 -5.87 4.93
C SER A 230 20.85 -6.39 4.66
N TYR A 231 21.20 -6.69 3.42
CA TYR A 231 22.53 -7.18 3.05
C TYR A 231 23.62 -6.09 3.19
N PHE A 232 23.30 -4.84 2.83
CA PHE A 232 24.22 -3.70 2.91
C PHE A 232 23.91 -2.76 4.08
N SER A 233 23.29 -3.28 5.14
CA SER A 233 22.75 -2.47 6.24
C SER A 233 23.81 -1.57 6.88
N SER A 234 25.04 -2.06 7.05
CA SER A 234 26.17 -1.29 7.59
C SER A 234 26.54 -0.07 6.75
N THR A 235 26.37 -0.14 5.43
CA THR A 235 26.67 0.96 4.51
C THR A 235 25.49 1.92 4.44
N PHE A 236 24.26 1.41 4.34
CA PHE A 236 23.07 2.25 4.28
C PHE A 236 22.75 2.97 5.59
N ALA A 237 23.02 2.34 6.73
CA ALA A 237 22.94 2.97 8.04
C ALA A 237 23.91 4.15 8.14
N LYS A 238 25.16 3.99 7.67
CA LYS A 238 26.15 5.08 7.61
C LYS A 238 25.71 6.24 6.71
N VAL A 239 25.04 5.95 5.59
CA VAL A 239 24.56 6.98 4.65
C VAL A 239 23.18 7.54 5.06
N LYS A 240 22.56 7.03 6.15
CA LYS A 240 21.17 7.34 6.55
C LYS A 240 20.20 7.21 5.36
N PHE A 241 20.37 6.19 4.54
CA PHE A 241 19.66 6.04 3.27
C PHE A 241 18.43 5.13 3.45
N PRO A 242 17.18 5.66 3.53
CA PRO A 242 15.99 4.83 3.68
C PRO A 242 15.55 4.28 2.32
N LEU A 243 16.37 3.40 1.72
CA LEU A 243 16.10 2.75 0.43
C LEU A 243 14.69 2.15 0.37
N PRO A 244 14.20 1.44 1.40
CA PRO A 244 12.90 0.80 1.31
C PRO A 244 11.77 1.81 1.16
N THR A 245 11.82 2.97 1.82
CA THR A 245 10.76 3.99 1.77
C THR A 245 10.64 4.62 0.39
N VAL A 246 11.77 5.03 -0.21
CA VAL A 246 11.78 5.67 -1.53
C VAL A 246 11.28 4.69 -2.60
N SER A 247 11.79 3.46 -2.56
CA SER A 247 11.37 2.41 -3.49
C SER A 247 9.89 2.07 -3.35
N ARG A 248 9.40 1.90 -2.12
CA ARG A 248 7.99 1.68 -1.83
C ARG A 248 7.10 2.76 -2.42
N ASN A 249 7.46 4.03 -2.20
CA ASN A 249 6.67 5.14 -2.71
C ASN A 249 6.68 5.16 -4.25
N ALA A 250 7.80 4.83 -4.89
CA ALA A 250 7.86 4.68 -6.34
C ALA A 250 6.92 3.56 -6.83
N GLY A 251 6.93 2.40 -6.17
CA GLY A 251 6.00 1.30 -6.45
C GLY A 251 4.52 1.73 -6.31
N SER A 252 4.20 2.45 -5.23
CA SER A 252 2.85 2.99 -4.99
C SER A 252 2.42 4.01 -6.06
N VAL A 253 3.33 4.82 -6.60
CA VAL A 253 3.04 5.72 -7.73
C VAL A 253 2.60 4.91 -8.95
N ILE A 254 3.34 3.85 -9.28
CA ILE A 254 3.03 2.98 -10.42
C ILE A 254 1.68 2.28 -10.19
N GLU A 255 1.45 1.72 -9.00
CA GLU A 255 0.19 1.08 -8.61
C GLU A 255 -1.00 2.06 -8.78
N SER A 256 -0.85 3.28 -8.28
CA SER A 256 -1.89 4.33 -8.33
C SER A 256 -2.21 4.77 -9.76
N ILE A 257 -1.19 4.93 -10.62
CA ILE A 257 -1.38 5.25 -12.05
C ILE A 257 -2.14 4.13 -12.76
N ILE A 258 -1.84 2.88 -12.43
CA ILE A 258 -2.47 1.72 -13.06
C ILE A 258 -3.92 1.58 -12.61
N LEU A 259 -4.19 1.69 -11.31
CA LEU A 259 -5.55 1.75 -10.77
C LEU A 259 -6.36 2.88 -11.42
N TRP A 260 -5.75 4.06 -11.57
CA TRP A 260 -6.40 5.19 -12.25
C TRP A 260 -6.79 4.87 -13.69
N ARG A 261 -5.88 4.31 -14.49
CA ARG A 261 -6.17 3.90 -15.87
C ARG A 261 -7.26 2.83 -15.94
N LEU A 262 -7.22 1.84 -15.04
CA LEU A 262 -8.17 0.73 -15.00
C LEU A 262 -9.59 1.16 -14.63
N LEU A 263 -9.71 2.02 -13.63
CA LEU A 263 -11.01 2.53 -13.17
C LEU A 263 -11.63 3.49 -14.18
N LYS A 264 -10.82 4.33 -14.85
CA LYS A 264 -11.28 5.24 -15.91
C LYS A 264 -11.76 4.48 -17.15
N HIS A 265 -11.04 3.44 -17.58
CA HIS A 265 -11.40 2.69 -18.80
C HIS A 265 -12.75 1.95 -18.67
N LYS A 266 -13.16 1.54 -17.46
CA LYS A 266 -14.46 0.87 -17.27
C LYS A 266 -15.66 1.78 -17.60
N LYS A 267 -15.51 3.11 -17.53
CA LYS A 267 -16.58 4.05 -17.92
C LYS A 267 -16.88 4.03 -19.42
N ASN A 268 -15.86 3.85 -20.25
CA ASN A 268 -16.00 3.95 -21.71
C ASN A 268 -16.65 2.71 -22.35
N VAL A 269 -16.67 1.57 -21.66
CA VAL A 269 -17.31 0.34 -22.17
C VAL A 269 -18.83 0.39 -21.95
N ASN A 270 -19.30 0.94 -20.82
CA ASN A 270 -20.73 1.02 -20.55
C ASN A 270 -21.46 2.03 -21.45
N MET A 271 -20.83 3.16 -21.82
CA MET A 271 -21.47 4.13 -22.72
C MET A 271 -21.56 3.69 -24.19
N LYS A 272 -20.76 2.70 -24.63
CA LYS A 272 -20.90 2.14 -25.99
C LYS A 272 -21.99 1.08 -26.11
N ASN A 273 -22.35 0.40 -25.02
CA ASN A 273 -23.42 -0.60 -25.05
C ASN A 273 -24.83 0.01 -24.92
N ASP A 274 -24.99 1.14 -24.23
CA ASP A 274 -26.30 1.80 -24.10
C ASP A 274 -26.82 2.39 -25.44
N ASN A 275 -25.92 2.80 -26.33
CA ASN A 275 -26.31 3.32 -27.66
C ASN A 275 -26.62 2.21 -28.68
N ILE A 276 -26.15 0.97 -28.46
CA ILE A 276 -26.48 -0.19 -29.29
C ILE A 276 -27.80 -0.83 -28.81
N GLY A 277 -28.10 -0.78 -27.51
CA GLY A 277 -29.36 -1.28 -26.94
C GLY A 277 -30.61 -0.52 -27.39
N LYS A 278 -30.52 0.81 -27.63
CA LYS A 278 -31.66 1.61 -28.16
C LYS A 278 -31.93 1.40 -29.65
N PHE A 279 -30.93 0.94 -30.41
CA PHE A 279 -31.09 0.65 -31.84
C PHE A 279 -31.68 -0.76 -32.07
N GLN A 280 -31.50 -1.70 -31.13
CA GLN A 280 -32.13 -3.02 -31.20
C GLN A 280 -33.58 -3.05 -30.68
N SER A 281 -33.96 -2.15 -29.75
CA SER A 281 -35.33 -2.08 -29.24
C SER A 281 -36.34 -1.41 -30.19
N SER A 282 -35.88 -0.70 -31.22
CA SER A 282 -36.73 -0.04 -32.22
C SER A 282 -36.95 -0.85 -33.49
N VAL A 283 -36.20 -1.94 -33.69
CA VAL A 283 -36.32 -2.85 -34.84
C VAL A 283 -37.18 -4.09 -34.53
N SER A 284 -37.52 -4.33 -33.26
CA SER A 284 -38.34 -5.48 -32.84
C SER A 284 -39.82 -5.15 -32.58
N MET A 285 -40.32 -4.00 -33.08
CA MET A 285 -41.72 -3.55 -32.95
C MET A 285 -42.41 -3.26 -34.30
N LYS A 286 -41.97 -3.90 -35.39
CA LYS A 286 -42.68 -3.98 -36.67
C LYS A 286 -42.70 -5.43 -37.14
#